data_AF-A0A8J4VB54-F1
#
_entry.id   AF-A0A8J4VB54-F1
#
_cell.length_a   1.000
_cell.length_b   1.000
_cell.length_c   1.000
_cell.angle_alpha   90.00
_cell.angle_beta   90.00
_cell.angle_gamma   90.00
#
_symmetry.space_group_name_H-M   'P 1'
#
loop_
_entity.id
_entity.type
_entity.pdbx_description
1 polymer ?
#
loop_
_entity_poly.entity_id
_entity_poly.type
_entity_poly.pdbx_seq_one_letter_code
_entity_poly.pdbx_strand_id
1 'polypeptide(L)'
;MWHQRSHNLWIIDGDRNTSFFHQKVFNRKDRNSIRGICDVAGQWQEDDQITESIILAYFEDIFHSNGPIDTSPLVDTVQPVVTEEMNNSLTRPYAAKEPSGSLSLTLLLSAHPIMAVGKNKRISKGKKGGKKKAADPFAKKDWYDIKAPSVFTVKNVGKTLVTRTQGTKIASEGLKHRVFEISLADLQDDEEHAYRKIRLRAEDVQGRNVLTNFWGMDFTTDKLRSLVRKWQTLIEAHVDVKTTDNYTLRMFCIGFTKRRQNQVKRTCYAQSSQIRQIRRKMREIMVNSASSCDLKELVRKFIPESIGKDIEKATSSIYPLQNVFIRKVKILKAPKFDLGKLMEVHGDYSEDVGVKVDRPADETMAEAPAELVGA
;
A
#
# COMPACT_ATOMS: atom_id res chain seq x y z
N MET A 1 -22.77 14.04 -15.29
CA MET A 1 -22.91 13.47 -13.92
C MET A 1 -22.98 11.92 -13.88
N TRP A 2 -22.63 11.21 -14.96
CA TRP A 2 -22.78 9.73 -15.06
C TRP A 2 -21.49 8.95 -14.79
N HIS A 3 -20.34 9.62 -14.87
CA HIS A 3 -19.01 9.02 -14.66
C HIS A 3 -18.67 8.73 -13.18
N GLN A 4 -19.30 9.41 -12.23
CA GLN A 4 -19.05 9.22 -10.79
C GLN A 4 -19.70 7.95 -10.22
N ARG A 5 -20.75 7.41 -10.85
CA ARG A 5 -21.57 6.32 -10.29
C ARG A 5 -21.10 4.90 -10.66
N SER A 6 -20.13 4.74 -11.56
CA SER A 6 -19.78 3.42 -12.13
C SER A 6 -18.67 2.67 -11.40
N HIS A 7 -17.93 3.34 -10.49
CA HIS A 7 -16.96 2.95 -9.45
C HIS A 7 -16.09 1.67 -9.52
N ASN A 8 -16.21 0.76 -10.51
CA ASN A 8 -15.48 -0.51 -10.52
C ASN A 8 -15.04 -1.03 -11.90
N LEU A 9 -15.29 -0.30 -13.00
CA LEU A 9 -14.80 -0.70 -14.34
C LEU A 9 -14.14 0.44 -15.15
N TRP A 10 -14.15 1.67 -14.63
CA TRP A 10 -13.55 2.82 -15.33
C TRP A 10 -12.02 2.69 -15.50
N ILE A 11 -11.35 1.97 -14.60
CA ILE A 11 -9.90 1.87 -14.56
C ILE A 11 -9.32 1.02 -15.71
N ILE A 12 -10.10 0.08 -16.27
CA ILE A 12 -9.59 -0.87 -17.26
C ILE A 12 -9.93 -0.45 -18.70
N ASP A 13 -11.12 0.09 -18.95
CA ASP A 13 -11.67 0.23 -20.31
C ASP A 13 -12.03 1.68 -20.71
N GLY A 14 -11.10 2.64 -20.55
CA GLY A 14 -11.34 4.02 -20.99
C GLY A 14 -12.01 4.13 -22.38
N ASP A 15 -13.01 5.03 -22.48
CA ASP A 15 -13.74 5.64 -23.61
C ASP A 15 -14.08 4.87 -24.91
N ARG A 16 -13.86 3.55 -25.00
CA ARG A 16 -14.07 2.80 -26.26
C ARG A 16 -15.41 2.08 -26.38
N ASN A 17 -16.33 2.20 -25.44
CA ASN A 17 -17.65 1.59 -25.60
C ASN A 17 -18.77 2.25 -24.79
N THR A 18 -19.27 3.40 -25.27
CA THR A 18 -20.40 4.12 -24.65
C THR A 18 -21.68 3.27 -24.56
N SER A 19 -21.92 2.39 -25.54
CA SER A 19 -23.10 1.51 -25.59
C SER A 19 -23.19 0.57 -24.39
N PHE A 20 -22.09 -0.09 -24.03
CA PHE A 20 -22.04 -0.99 -22.86
C PHE A 20 -22.35 -0.26 -21.55
N PHE A 21 -21.84 0.96 -21.37
CA PHE A 21 -22.12 1.75 -20.17
C PHE A 21 -23.57 2.20 -20.12
N HIS A 22 -24.17 2.61 -21.25
CA HIS A 22 -25.60 2.93 -21.31
C HIS A 22 -26.46 1.71 -20.97
N GLN A 23 -26.15 0.55 -21.52
CA GLN A 23 -26.90 -0.68 -21.26
C GLN A 23 -26.76 -1.16 -19.82
N LYS A 24 -25.57 -1.01 -19.20
CA LYS A 24 -25.35 -1.37 -17.79
C LYS A 24 -26.06 -0.41 -16.83
N VAL A 25 -26.11 0.88 -17.16
CA VAL A 25 -26.88 1.87 -16.38
C VAL A 25 -28.38 1.62 -16.55
N PHE A 26 -28.84 1.32 -17.76
CA PHE A 26 -30.24 0.96 -18.02
C PHE A 26 -30.65 -0.28 -17.24
N ASN A 27 -29.85 -1.36 -17.30
CA ASN A 27 -30.09 -2.58 -16.54
C ASN A 27 -30.06 -2.39 -15.02
N ARG A 28 -29.26 -1.44 -14.51
CA ARG A 28 -29.28 -1.06 -13.09
C ARG A 28 -30.49 -0.20 -12.74
N LYS A 29 -30.87 0.74 -13.62
CA LYS A 29 -32.09 1.53 -13.47
C LYS A 29 -33.30 0.62 -13.44
N ASP A 30 -33.39 -0.36 -14.33
CA ASP A 30 -34.47 -1.35 -14.36
C ASP A 30 -34.49 -2.26 -13.13
N ARG A 31 -33.33 -2.67 -12.61
CA ARG A 31 -33.25 -3.50 -11.38
C ARG A 31 -33.52 -2.72 -10.10
N ASN A 32 -33.22 -1.42 -10.10
CA ASN A 32 -33.41 -0.55 -8.94
C ASN A 32 -34.67 0.31 -9.05
N SER A 33 -35.42 0.20 -10.16
CA SER A 33 -36.74 0.81 -10.29
C SER A 33 -37.70 -0.08 -9.51
N ILE A 34 -38.21 0.47 -8.42
CA ILE A 34 -39.33 -0.12 -7.70
C ILE A 34 -40.51 0.01 -8.67
N ARG A 35 -40.97 -1.11 -9.23
CA ARG A 35 -42.09 -1.14 -10.19
C ARG A 35 -43.45 -1.03 -9.50
N GLY A 36 -43.45 -1.29 -8.19
CA GLY A 36 -44.63 -1.29 -7.35
C GLY A 36 -44.27 -1.84 -5.97
N ILE A 37 -45.14 -1.62 -5.01
CA ILE A 37 -44.99 -2.10 -3.63
C ILE A 37 -46.23 -2.92 -3.28
N CYS A 38 -46.04 -4.01 -2.53
CA CYS A 38 -47.15 -4.77 -1.99
C CYS A 38 -47.72 -4.06 -0.77
N ASP A 39 -49.03 -3.82 -0.77
CA ASP A 39 -49.75 -3.32 0.39
C ASP A 39 -49.87 -4.41 1.49
N VAL A 40 -50.26 -4.00 2.70
CA VAL A 40 -50.47 -4.86 3.89
C VAL A 40 -51.54 -5.93 3.64
N ALA A 41 -52.48 -5.67 2.70
CA ALA A 41 -53.46 -6.64 2.22
C ALA A 41 -52.91 -7.64 1.17
N GLY A 42 -51.62 -7.57 0.83
CA GLY A 42 -50.95 -8.46 -0.12
C GLY A 42 -51.22 -8.15 -1.59
N GLN A 43 -51.80 -6.99 -1.91
CA GLN A 43 -52.05 -6.54 -3.28
C GLN A 43 -50.87 -5.74 -3.83
N TRP A 44 -50.48 -6.02 -5.08
CA TRP A 44 -49.44 -5.28 -5.79
C TRP A 44 -49.99 -3.95 -6.32
N GLN A 45 -49.41 -2.84 -5.88
CA GLN A 45 -49.76 -1.50 -6.33
C GLN A 45 -48.63 -0.94 -7.21
N GLU A 46 -48.98 -0.48 -8.41
CA GLU A 46 -48.06 0.14 -9.38
C GLU A 46 -48.26 1.66 -9.52
N ASP A 47 -49.33 2.21 -8.92
CA ASP A 47 -49.64 3.64 -8.98
C ASP A 47 -48.72 4.45 -8.05
N ASP A 48 -48.09 5.50 -8.60
CA ASP A 48 -47.11 6.33 -7.88
C ASP A 48 -47.72 6.99 -6.62
N GLN A 49 -48.96 7.49 -6.70
CA GLN A 49 -49.63 8.15 -5.57
C GLN A 49 -49.93 7.18 -4.42
N ILE A 50 -50.33 5.95 -4.76
CA ILE A 50 -50.66 4.92 -3.77
C ILE A 50 -49.37 4.42 -3.13
N THR A 51 -48.34 4.19 -3.93
CA THR A 51 -47.01 3.77 -3.47
C THR A 51 -46.40 4.79 -2.50
N GLU A 52 -46.50 6.08 -2.79
CA GLU A 52 -46.04 7.16 -1.91
C GLU A 52 -46.76 7.14 -0.55
N SER A 53 -48.09 6.96 -0.56
CA SER A 53 -48.88 6.89 0.69
C SER A 53 -48.53 5.69 1.56
N ILE A 54 -48.28 4.52 0.95
CA ILE A 54 -47.88 3.28 1.65
C ILE A 54 -46.50 3.44 2.28
N ILE A 55 -45.55 4.04 1.55
CA ILE A 55 -44.20 4.29 2.05
C ILE A 55 -44.24 5.24 3.25
N LEU A 56 -45.02 6.33 3.16
CA LEU A 56 -45.14 7.30 4.24
C LEU A 56 -45.79 6.67 5.48
N ALA A 57 -46.87 5.92 5.33
CA ALA A 57 -47.52 5.21 6.43
C ALA A 57 -46.58 4.20 7.12
N TYR A 58 -45.80 3.45 6.34
CA TYR A 58 -44.82 2.50 6.87
C TYR A 58 -43.72 3.18 7.68
N PHE A 59 -43.16 4.29 7.18
CA PHE A 59 -42.13 5.01 7.90
C PHE A 59 -42.68 5.76 9.11
N GLU A 60 -43.91 6.29 9.04
CA GLU A 60 -44.57 6.83 10.23
C GLU A 60 -44.70 5.76 11.31
N ASP A 61 -45.16 4.55 11.00
CA ASP A 61 -45.26 3.45 11.97
C ASP A 61 -43.90 3.05 12.58
N ILE A 62 -42.83 3.01 11.76
CA ILE A 62 -41.47 2.75 12.25
C ILE A 62 -40.94 3.84 13.19
N PHE A 63 -41.25 5.10 12.88
CA PHE A 63 -40.73 6.25 13.61
C PHE A 63 -41.64 6.71 14.76
N HIS A 64 -42.81 6.11 14.93
CA HIS A 64 -43.59 6.22 16.16
C HIS A 64 -42.99 5.29 17.22
N SER A 65 -42.54 5.87 18.33
CA SER A 65 -41.96 5.11 19.44
C SER A 65 -43.00 4.17 20.06
N ASN A 66 -42.77 2.86 19.98
CA ASN A 66 -43.47 1.85 20.76
C ASN A 66 -43.08 1.91 22.24
N GLY A 67 -43.41 3.02 22.92
CA GLY A 67 -43.30 3.19 24.38
C GLY A 67 -41.90 2.97 24.98
N PRO A 68 -41.76 3.10 26.31
CA PRO A 68 -40.51 2.84 26.99
C PRO A 68 -40.23 1.33 26.99
N ILE A 69 -39.23 0.92 26.20
CA ILE A 69 -38.68 -0.43 26.23
C ILE A 69 -37.89 -0.55 27.54
N ASP A 70 -38.39 -1.39 28.45
CA ASP A 70 -37.75 -1.70 29.73
C ASP A 70 -36.39 -2.38 29.44
N THR A 71 -35.29 -1.65 29.63
CA THR A 71 -33.91 -2.09 29.33
C THR A 71 -33.30 -2.96 30.43
N SER A 72 -34.06 -3.22 31.50
CA SER A 72 -33.68 -4.07 32.63
C SER A 72 -33.09 -5.45 32.24
N PRO A 73 -33.62 -6.23 31.28
CA PRO A 73 -33.07 -7.56 30.98
C PRO A 73 -31.74 -7.52 30.20
N LEU A 74 -31.38 -6.40 29.57
CA LEU A 74 -30.08 -6.25 28.90
C LEU A 74 -28.96 -5.92 29.91
N VAL A 75 -29.28 -5.17 30.96
CA VAL A 75 -28.31 -4.78 32.00
C VAL A 75 -27.94 -5.99 32.87
N ASP A 76 -28.87 -6.90 33.15
CA ASP A 76 -28.61 -8.13 33.92
C ASP A 76 -27.70 -9.15 33.21
N THR A 77 -27.53 -9.05 31.88
CA THR A 77 -26.63 -9.93 31.13
C THR A 77 -25.16 -9.52 31.22
N VAL A 78 -24.88 -8.30 31.69
CA VAL A 78 -23.52 -7.79 31.83
C VAL A 78 -23.02 -8.16 33.22
N GLN A 79 -22.06 -9.09 33.29
CA GLN A 79 -21.43 -9.43 34.56
C GLN A 79 -20.73 -8.19 35.14
N PRO A 80 -21.08 -7.74 36.36
CA PRO A 80 -20.44 -6.60 36.99
C PRO A 80 -18.99 -6.95 37.33
N VAL A 81 -18.05 -6.23 36.72
CA VAL A 81 -16.60 -6.37 36.97
C VAL A 81 -16.18 -5.68 38.28
N VAL A 82 -17.01 -4.76 38.78
CA VAL A 82 -16.77 -4.04 40.03
C VAL A 82 -17.70 -4.61 41.09
N THR A 83 -17.12 -5.20 42.13
CA THR A 83 -17.91 -5.64 43.30
C THR A 83 -18.45 -4.43 44.05
N GLU A 84 -19.60 -4.59 44.72
CA GLU A 84 -20.21 -3.50 45.50
C GLU A 84 -19.25 -2.94 46.57
N GLU A 85 -18.38 -3.79 47.11
CA GLU A 85 -17.30 -3.40 48.03
C GLU A 85 -16.28 -2.47 47.39
N MET A 86 -15.86 -2.75 46.15
CA MET A 86 -14.95 -1.88 45.40
C MET A 86 -15.61 -0.54 45.09
N ASN A 87 -16.90 -0.54 44.77
CA ASN A 87 -17.65 0.69 44.47
C ASN A 87 -17.83 1.57 45.72
N ASN A 88 -18.10 0.96 46.88
CA ASN A 88 -18.18 1.64 48.17
C ASN A 88 -16.82 2.18 48.64
N SER A 89 -15.73 1.49 48.31
CA SER A 89 -14.35 1.95 48.58
C SER A 89 -13.96 3.16 47.72
N LEU A 90 -14.39 3.18 46.45
CA LEU A 90 -14.08 4.26 45.50
C LEU A 90 -14.93 5.52 45.70
N THR A 91 -16.12 5.39 46.31
CA THR A 91 -17.05 6.50 46.53
C THR A 91 -16.97 7.12 47.93
N ARG A 92 -16.09 6.63 48.81
CA ARG A 92 -15.94 7.23 50.15
C ARG A 92 -15.22 8.58 50.10
N PRO A 93 -15.65 9.58 50.90
CA PRO A 93 -14.95 10.87 51.00
C PRO A 93 -13.56 10.69 51.66
N TYR A 94 -12.56 11.39 51.12
CA TYR A 94 -11.15 11.31 51.54
C TYR A 94 -10.95 11.90 52.95
N ALA A 95 -10.44 11.10 53.89
CA ALA A 95 -10.08 11.51 55.24
C ALA A 95 -8.58 11.25 55.51
N ALA A 96 -7.85 12.30 55.91
CA ALA A 96 -6.42 12.24 56.19
C ALA A 96 -6.15 11.78 57.63
N LYS A 97 -5.61 10.57 57.79
CA LYS A 97 -4.77 10.16 58.94
C LYS A 97 -4.16 8.77 58.72
N GLU A 98 -2.85 8.70 58.63
CA GLU A 98 -2.04 7.58 59.15
C GLU A 98 -1.87 7.79 60.68
N PRO A 99 -1.58 6.77 61.54
CA PRO A 99 -0.52 5.78 61.31
C PRO A 99 -0.68 4.35 61.92
N SER A 100 0.26 3.48 61.53
CA SER A 100 0.98 2.44 62.30
C SER A 100 0.21 1.37 63.10
N GLY A 101 0.56 0.08 62.86
CA GLY A 101 0.57 -0.95 63.91
C GLY A 101 0.06 -2.35 63.55
N SER A 102 0.98 -3.21 63.09
CA SER A 102 1.22 -4.62 63.50
C SER A 102 0.10 -5.66 63.76
N LEU A 103 0.31 -6.86 63.18
CA LEU A 103 -0.07 -8.22 63.67
C LEU A 103 -1.56 -8.60 63.58
N SER A 104 -2.04 -9.82 63.30
CA SER A 104 -1.47 -11.17 63.12
C SER A 104 -2.60 -12.10 62.62
N LEU A 105 -2.26 -13.01 61.70
CA LEU A 105 -2.53 -14.47 61.68
C LEU A 105 -3.92 -15.05 62.09
N THR A 106 -4.30 -16.13 61.37
CA THR A 106 -5.41 -17.10 61.61
C THR A 106 -6.82 -16.56 61.32
N LEU A 107 -7.72 -17.25 60.60
CA LEU A 107 -7.97 -18.68 60.43
C LEU A 107 -9.02 -18.86 59.29
N LEU A 108 -8.92 -19.96 58.50
CA LEU A 108 -10.02 -20.84 58.01
C LEU A 108 -11.29 -20.20 57.38
N LEU A 109 -11.92 -20.64 56.27
CA LEU A 109 -12.01 -21.91 55.54
C LEU A 109 -13.20 -21.74 54.57
N SER A 110 -13.10 -22.14 53.30
CA SER A 110 -14.08 -23.05 52.65
C SER A 110 -14.04 -23.02 51.12
N ALA A 111 -13.80 -24.22 50.57
CA ALA A 111 -14.50 -24.83 49.43
C ALA A 111 -14.21 -24.33 48.00
N HIS A 112 -13.21 -24.95 47.36
CA HIS A 112 -13.28 -25.30 45.94
C HIS A 112 -13.37 -26.83 45.82
N PRO A 113 -14.45 -27.41 45.26
CA PRO A 113 -14.47 -28.82 44.93
C PRO A 113 -13.74 -29.05 43.60
N ILE A 114 -12.70 -29.87 43.68
CA ILE A 114 -12.14 -30.61 42.55
C ILE A 114 -13.17 -31.66 42.14
N MET A 115 -13.63 -31.62 40.89
CA MET A 115 -14.34 -32.73 40.26
C MET A 115 -13.50 -33.27 39.11
N ALA A 116 -12.86 -34.40 39.39
CA ALA A 116 -12.39 -35.32 38.38
C ALA A 116 -13.59 -35.90 37.61
N VAL A 117 -13.55 -35.85 36.28
CA VAL A 117 -14.42 -36.67 35.43
C VAL A 117 -13.55 -37.37 34.40
N GLY A 118 -13.12 -38.58 34.75
CA GLY A 118 -12.76 -39.58 33.76
C GLY A 118 -14.02 -40.13 33.10
N LYS A 119 -13.99 -40.24 31.76
CA LYS A 119 -14.70 -41.27 30.99
C LYS A 119 -14.16 -41.29 29.57
N ASN A 120 -13.42 -42.37 29.28
CA ASN A 120 -12.98 -42.78 27.95
C ASN A 120 -14.12 -42.66 26.93
N LYS A 121 -13.95 -41.80 25.93
CA LYS A 121 -14.77 -41.85 24.72
C LYS A 121 -14.25 -42.99 23.85
N ARG A 122 -15.06 -44.05 23.81
CA ARG A 122 -15.08 -45.11 22.81
C ARG A 122 -14.56 -44.61 21.44
N ILE A 123 -13.58 -45.34 20.92
CA ILE A 123 -13.26 -45.40 19.50
C ILE A 123 -14.53 -45.91 18.80
N SER A 124 -15.33 -44.98 18.26
CA SER A 124 -16.49 -45.31 17.44
C SER A 124 -16.28 -44.76 16.03
N LYS A 125 -16.10 -45.70 15.09
CA LYS A 125 -16.38 -45.63 13.66
C LYS A 125 -15.59 -44.58 12.85
N GLY A 126 -14.83 -45.10 11.89
CA GLY A 126 -14.10 -44.35 10.88
C GLY A 126 -14.90 -43.16 10.34
N LYS A 127 -14.37 -41.97 10.63
CA LYS A 127 -14.93 -40.71 10.15
C LYS A 127 -14.65 -40.60 8.67
N LYS A 128 -15.61 -41.05 7.87
CA LYS A 128 -15.74 -40.85 6.43
C LYS A 128 -15.33 -39.40 6.10
N GLY A 129 -14.26 -39.26 5.32
CA GLY A 129 -13.59 -38.03 4.87
C GLY A 129 -14.14 -36.73 5.45
N GLY A 130 -13.57 -36.28 6.58
CA GLY A 130 -13.84 -34.93 7.06
C GLY A 130 -13.51 -33.95 5.95
N LYS A 131 -14.51 -33.19 5.48
CA LYS A 131 -14.30 -32.02 4.62
C LYS A 131 -13.13 -31.25 5.24
N LYS A 132 -12.00 -31.16 4.53
CA LYS A 132 -10.81 -30.43 5.01
C LYS A 132 -11.33 -29.09 5.52
N LYS A 133 -11.13 -28.80 6.81
CA LYS A 133 -11.46 -27.48 7.37
C LYS A 133 -10.86 -26.45 6.41
N ALA A 134 -11.68 -25.49 5.98
CA ALA A 134 -11.20 -24.43 5.10
C ALA A 134 -10.05 -23.72 5.82
N ALA A 135 -8.81 -24.04 5.42
CA ALA A 135 -7.63 -23.45 6.02
C ALA A 135 -7.57 -21.99 5.59
N ASP A 136 -7.26 -21.10 6.53
CA ASP A 136 -7.10 -19.68 6.27
C ASP A 136 -6.12 -19.49 5.10
N PRO A 137 -6.53 -18.77 4.03
CA PRO A 137 -5.65 -18.45 2.91
C PRO A 137 -4.33 -17.78 3.32
N PHE A 138 -4.29 -17.02 4.42
CA PHE A 138 -3.06 -16.36 4.89
C PHE A 138 -2.07 -17.30 5.56
N ALA A 139 -2.52 -18.43 6.12
CA ALA A 139 -1.63 -19.43 6.72
C ALA A 139 -0.69 -20.10 5.70
N LYS A 140 -0.96 -19.93 4.40
CA LYS A 140 -0.16 -20.44 3.29
C LYS A 140 0.76 -19.39 2.68
N LYS A 141 0.80 -18.16 3.22
CA LYS A 141 1.55 -17.04 2.63
C LYS A 141 2.73 -16.67 3.51
N ASP A 142 3.86 -16.41 2.86
CA ASP A 142 5.07 -15.90 3.49
C ASP A 142 5.22 -14.41 3.19
N TRP A 143 5.76 -13.68 4.16
CA TRP A 143 6.04 -12.25 4.05
C TRP A 143 7.46 -11.99 3.59
N TYR A 144 7.59 -11.05 2.67
CA TYR A 144 8.84 -10.61 2.07
C TYR A 144 8.98 -9.09 2.16
N ASP A 145 10.14 -8.61 2.55
CA ASP A 145 10.45 -7.20 2.68
C ASP A 145 11.06 -6.67 1.37
N ILE A 146 10.49 -5.62 0.82
CA ILE A 146 10.95 -5.00 -0.43
C ILE A 146 12.05 -3.99 -0.11
N LYS A 147 13.20 -4.14 -0.78
CA LYS A 147 14.36 -3.27 -0.61
C LYS A 147 14.59 -2.40 -1.85
N ALA A 148 14.71 -1.10 -1.62
CA ALA A 148 15.08 -0.12 -2.64
C ALA A 148 16.60 -0.06 -2.83
N PRO A 149 17.06 0.31 -4.04
CA PRO A 149 18.44 0.68 -4.33
C PRO A 149 19.04 1.70 -3.35
N SER A 150 20.37 1.65 -3.16
CA SER A 150 21.16 2.64 -2.38
C SER A 150 21.09 4.07 -2.90
N VAL A 151 20.45 4.29 -4.05
CA VAL A 151 20.22 5.63 -4.61
C VAL A 151 19.19 6.43 -3.80
N PHE A 152 18.32 5.73 -3.08
CA PHE A 152 17.28 6.30 -2.23
C PHE A 152 17.71 6.27 -0.76
N THR A 153 17.30 7.27 0.02
CA THR A 153 17.59 7.32 1.46
C THR A 153 16.95 6.15 2.20
N VAL A 154 15.66 5.92 1.97
CA VAL A 154 14.91 4.85 2.63
C VAL A 154 15.05 3.55 1.85
N LYS A 155 15.77 2.59 2.43
CA LYS A 155 15.96 1.25 1.84
C LYS A 155 14.74 0.34 1.99
N ASN A 156 13.95 0.52 3.05
CA ASN A 156 12.80 -0.34 3.34
C ASN A 156 11.53 0.27 2.74
N VAL A 157 11.05 -0.33 1.66
CA VAL A 157 9.96 0.25 0.87
C VAL A 157 8.59 -0.24 1.31
N GLY A 158 8.52 -1.50 1.74
CA GLY A 158 7.26 -2.11 2.13
C GLY A 158 7.35 -3.63 2.23
N LYS A 159 6.20 -4.28 2.40
CA LYS A 159 6.09 -5.73 2.54
C LYS A 159 5.19 -6.30 1.47
N THR A 160 5.55 -7.47 0.96
CA THR A 160 4.71 -8.26 0.04
C THR A 160 4.49 -9.65 0.59
N LEU A 161 3.34 -10.21 0.23
CA LEU A 161 2.94 -11.56 0.58
C LEU A 161 2.90 -12.42 -0.67
N VAL A 162 3.49 -13.61 -0.59
CA VAL A 162 3.45 -14.62 -1.64
C VAL A 162 3.15 -15.97 -1.05
N THR A 163 2.45 -16.81 -1.81
CA THR A 163 2.15 -18.18 -1.39
C THR A 163 3.46 -18.93 -1.17
N ARG A 164 3.56 -19.61 -0.01
CA ARG A 164 4.69 -20.45 0.36
C ARG A 164 4.98 -21.46 -0.76
N THR A 165 6.26 -21.70 -1.00
CA THR A 165 6.74 -22.67 -1.98
C THR A 165 6.06 -24.03 -1.76
N GLN A 166 5.45 -24.56 -2.82
CA GLN A 166 4.80 -25.88 -2.81
C GLN A 166 5.17 -26.63 -4.08
N GLY A 167 5.85 -27.78 -3.92
CA GLY A 167 6.29 -28.62 -5.03
C GLY A 167 7.22 -27.84 -5.97
N THR A 168 6.82 -27.75 -7.24
CA THR A 168 7.59 -27.10 -8.31
C THR A 168 7.39 -25.59 -8.40
N LYS A 169 6.43 -25.01 -7.66
CA LYS A 169 6.18 -23.56 -7.67
C LYS A 169 6.93 -22.89 -6.54
N ILE A 170 8.02 -22.21 -6.89
CA ILE A 170 8.88 -21.49 -5.94
C ILE A 170 8.34 -20.07 -5.72
N ALA A 171 8.24 -19.66 -4.45
CA ALA A 171 7.75 -18.33 -4.07
C ALA A 171 8.64 -17.19 -4.63
N SER A 172 9.97 -17.38 -4.67
CA SER A 172 10.92 -16.39 -5.17
C SER A 172 10.73 -16.10 -6.66
N GLU A 173 10.47 -17.12 -7.49
CA GLU A 173 10.21 -16.93 -8.92
C GLU A 173 8.92 -16.14 -9.16
N GLY A 174 7.89 -16.41 -8.35
CA GLY A 174 6.62 -15.67 -8.42
C GLY A 174 6.72 -14.21 -7.97
N LEU A 175 7.76 -13.82 -7.23
CA LEU A 175 8.06 -12.45 -6.81
C LEU A 175 8.85 -11.67 -7.85
N LYS A 176 9.75 -12.35 -8.57
CA LYS A 176 10.56 -11.72 -9.60
C LYS A 176 9.67 -11.07 -10.65
N HIS A 177 10.15 -9.95 -11.15
CA HIS A 177 9.51 -9.13 -12.18
C HIS A 177 8.19 -8.46 -11.81
N ARG A 178 7.73 -8.56 -10.57
CA ARG A 178 6.69 -7.67 -10.06
C ARG A 178 7.19 -6.23 -10.04
N VAL A 179 6.29 -5.30 -10.36
CA VAL A 179 6.57 -3.87 -10.35
C VAL A 179 5.82 -3.24 -9.19
N PHE A 180 6.56 -2.53 -8.35
CA PHE A 180 6.05 -1.76 -7.23
C PHE A 180 6.04 -0.28 -7.59
N GLU A 181 4.89 0.38 -7.46
CA GLU A 181 4.78 1.83 -7.57
C GLU A 181 4.82 2.43 -6.17
N ILE A 182 5.80 3.30 -5.91
CA ILE A 182 5.96 4.01 -4.65
C ILE A 182 6.11 5.50 -4.94
N SER A 183 5.68 6.36 -4.01
CA SER A 183 5.94 7.79 -4.14
C SER A 183 7.42 8.10 -3.86
N LEU A 184 7.95 9.16 -4.45
CA LEU A 184 9.32 9.59 -4.14
C LEU A 184 9.44 10.13 -2.71
N ALA A 185 8.37 10.74 -2.19
CA ALA A 185 8.32 11.24 -0.82
C ALA A 185 8.58 10.12 0.19
N ASP A 186 7.98 8.95 0.02
CA ASP A 186 8.20 7.80 0.92
C ASP A 186 9.62 7.21 0.81
N LEU A 187 10.36 7.52 -0.25
CA LEU A 187 11.72 7.01 -0.48
C LEU A 187 12.82 7.98 -0.02
N GLN A 188 12.48 9.27 0.10
CA GLN A 188 13.44 10.35 0.37
C GLN A 188 13.09 11.16 1.62
N ASP A 189 11.94 10.91 2.24
CA ASP A 189 11.36 11.67 3.36
C ASP A 189 11.11 13.17 3.04
N ASP A 190 11.05 13.51 1.74
CA ASP A 190 10.79 14.87 1.24
C ASP A 190 9.37 14.97 0.65
N GLU A 191 8.46 15.69 1.32
CA GLU A 191 7.06 15.82 0.88
C GLU A 191 6.88 16.61 -0.43
N GLU A 192 7.81 17.52 -0.78
CA GLU A 192 7.70 18.35 -1.98
C GLU A 192 7.62 17.51 -3.27
N HIS A 193 8.24 16.32 -3.25
CA HIS A 193 8.33 15.43 -4.40
C HIS A 193 7.29 14.30 -4.39
N ALA A 194 6.25 14.37 -3.56
CA ALA A 194 5.19 13.37 -3.45
C ALA A 194 4.45 13.07 -4.78
N TYR A 195 4.42 14.04 -5.70
CA TYR A 195 3.75 13.89 -7.00
C TYR A 195 4.45 12.93 -7.98
N ARG A 196 5.63 12.41 -7.61
CA ARG A 196 6.43 11.51 -8.46
C ARG A 196 6.28 10.09 -7.96
N LYS A 197 5.89 9.21 -8.88
CA LYS A 197 5.82 7.76 -8.64
C LYS A 197 7.02 7.09 -9.30
N ILE A 198 7.75 6.34 -8.52
CA ILE A 198 8.85 5.50 -8.99
C ILE A 198 8.34 4.07 -9.12
N ARG A 199 8.67 3.44 -10.25
CA ARG A 199 8.42 2.02 -10.50
C ARG A 199 9.69 1.23 -10.25
N LEU A 200 9.67 0.39 -9.23
CA LEU A 200 10.75 -0.53 -8.90
C LEU A 200 10.35 -1.95 -9.31
N ARG A 201 11.20 -2.64 -10.08
CA ARG A 201 10.98 -4.03 -10.49
C ARG A 201 11.81 -4.94 -9.59
N ALA A 202 11.20 -5.98 -9.04
CA ALA A 202 11.93 -7.05 -8.36
C ALA A 202 12.77 -7.82 -9.38
N GLU A 203 14.09 -7.90 -9.17
CA GLU A 203 14.98 -8.69 -10.02
C GLU A 203 15.44 -9.95 -9.29
N ASP A 204 15.78 -9.81 -8.01
CA ASP A 204 16.25 -10.94 -7.20
C ASP A 204 15.65 -10.96 -5.79
N VAL A 205 15.68 -12.14 -5.17
CA VAL A 205 15.15 -12.38 -3.84
C VAL A 205 16.20 -13.12 -3.02
N GLN A 206 16.68 -12.50 -1.94
CA GLN A 206 17.63 -13.05 -0.99
C GLN A 206 16.93 -13.34 0.34
N GLY A 207 16.72 -14.63 0.64
CA GLY A 207 15.97 -15.03 1.83
C GLY A 207 14.56 -14.45 1.83
N ARG A 208 14.29 -13.48 2.73
CA ARG A 208 13.02 -12.72 2.82
C ARG A 208 13.10 -11.32 2.21
N ASN A 209 14.27 -10.88 1.76
CA ASN A 209 14.46 -9.57 1.17
C ASN A 209 14.33 -9.64 -0.35
N VAL A 210 13.58 -8.72 -0.94
CA VAL A 210 13.42 -8.58 -2.39
C VAL A 210 14.23 -7.39 -2.85
N LEU A 211 15.26 -7.64 -3.64
CA LEU A 211 16.08 -6.60 -4.24
C LEU A 211 15.38 -6.08 -5.50
N THR A 212 15.21 -4.76 -5.55
CA THR A 212 14.52 -4.09 -6.66
C THR A 212 15.46 -3.20 -7.45
N ASN A 213 15.17 -3.04 -8.74
CA ASN A 213 15.87 -2.13 -9.63
C ASN A 213 14.89 -1.08 -10.19
N PHE A 214 15.41 0.06 -10.60
CA PHE A 214 14.61 1.12 -11.22
C PHE A 214 14.07 0.65 -12.58
N TRP A 215 12.74 0.68 -12.74
CA TRP A 215 12.08 0.29 -13.99
C TRP A 215 11.47 1.46 -14.76
N GLY A 216 11.05 2.50 -14.04
CA GLY A 216 10.48 3.69 -14.65
C GLY A 216 10.02 4.72 -13.63
N MET A 217 9.58 5.85 -14.16
CA MET A 217 9.07 6.98 -13.39
C MET A 217 7.81 7.51 -14.05
N ASP A 218 6.82 7.85 -13.24
CA ASP A 218 5.55 8.44 -13.66
C ASP A 218 5.17 9.61 -12.75
N PHE A 219 4.37 10.53 -13.27
CA PHE A 219 3.74 11.59 -12.49
C PHE A 219 2.36 11.16 -11.98
N THR A 220 1.94 11.72 -10.86
CA THR A 220 0.55 11.64 -10.42
C THR A 220 -0.38 12.44 -11.33
N THR A 221 -1.64 12.01 -11.41
CA THR A 221 -2.62 12.60 -12.34
C THR A 221 -3.07 13.99 -11.90
N ASP A 222 -3.17 14.21 -10.59
CA ASP A 222 -3.46 15.48 -9.93
C ASP A 222 -2.42 16.54 -10.29
N LYS A 223 -1.12 16.25 -10.13
CA LYS A 223 -0.06 17.20 -10.49
C LYS A 223 -0.11 17.56 -11.96
N LEU A 224 -0.24 16.58 -12.86
CA LEU A 224 -0.34 16.87 -14.30
C LEU A 224 -1.55 17.77 -14.63
N ARG A 225 -2.72 17.47 -14.05
CA ARG A 225 -3.93 18.29 -14.25
C ARG A 225 -3.78 19.70 -13.68
N SER A 226 -3.06 19.86 -12.57
CA SER A 226 -2.82 21.18 -11.95
C SER A 226 -1.89 22.09 -12.76
N LEU A 227 -0.92 21.50 -13.48
CA LEU A 227 0.06 22.20 -14.30
C LEU A 227 -0.54 22.68 -15.64
N VAL A 228 -1.40 21.88 -16.24
CA VAL A 228 -2.06 22.20 -17.51
C VAL A 228 -3.17 23.24 -17.28
N ARG A 229 -2.80 24.51 -17.37
CA ARG A 229 -3.72 25.66 -17.33
C ARG A 229 -3.97 26.24 -18.73
N LYS A 230 -5.10 26.93 -18.88
CA LYS A 230 -5.44 27.71 -20.09
C LYS A 230 -4.51 28.93 -20.23
N TRP A 231 -4.49 29.53 -21.43
CA TRP A 231 -3.79 30.79 -21.75
C TRP A 231 -2.25 30.73 -21.79
N GLN A 232 -1.68 29.54 -21.77
CA GLN A 232 -0.25 29.27 -21.97
C GLN A 232 -0.09 28.12 -22.97
N THR A 233 1.08 28.03 -23.60
CA THR A 233 1.41 26.92 -24.50
C THR A 233 2.03 25.77 -23.74
N LEU A 234 1.58 24.56 -24.02
CA LEU A 234 2.18 23.30 -23.58
C LEU A 234 3.23 22.85 -24.61
N ILE A 235 4.44 22.58 -24.14
CA ILE A 235 5.54 22.08 -24.97
C ILE A 235 5.90 20.68 -24.49
N GLU A 236 5.64 19.69 -25.33
CA GLU A 236 6.02 18.29 -25.12
C GLU A 236 7.22 17.91 -25.99
N ALA A 237 8.12 17.13 -25.42
CA ALA A 237 9.23 16.49 -26.12
C ALA A 237 9.38 15.04 -25.62
N HIS A 238 9.80 14.15 -26.52
CA HIS A 238 10.17 12.78 -26.18
C HIS A 238 11.48 12.42 -26.87
N VAL A 239 12.26 11.56 -26.22
CA VAL A 239 13.54 11.07 -26.71
C VAL A 239 13.71 9.62 -26.31
N ASP A 240 14.27 8.83 -27.22
CA ASP A 240 14.79 7.50 -26.95
C ASP A 240 16.31 7.58 -26.82
N VAL A 241 16.84 7.21 -25.66
CA VAL A 241 18.27 7.24 -25.36
C VAL A 241 18.72 5.87 -24.88
N LYS A 242 19.96 5.51 -25.23
CA LYS A 242 20.65 4.36 -24.64
C LYS A 242 21.65 4.87 -23.61
N THR A 243 21.61 4.33 -22.40
CA THR A 243 22.64 4.59 -21.39
C THR A 243 23.89 3.75 -21.68
N THR A 244 24.98 4.09 -21.01
CA THR A 244 26.25 3.33 -20.93
C THR A 244 26.03 1.87 -20.53
N ASP A 245 25.12 1.63 -19.57
CA ASP A 245 24.70 0.30 -19.11
C ASP A 245 23.88 -0.52 -20.12
N ASN A 246 23.66 0.00 -21.34
CA ASN A 246 22.82 -0.59 -22.38
C ASN A 246 21.32 -0.68 -22.04
N TYR A 247 20.82 0.14 -21.11
CA TYR A 247 19.37 0.34 -20.96
C TYR A 247 18.89 1.30 -22.05
N THR A 248 17.78 0.95 -22.71
CA THR A 248 17.12 1.89 -23.63
C THR A 248 15.92 2.52 -22.93
N LEU A 249 15.97 3.84 -22.78
CA LEU A 249 15.00 4.64 -22.04
C LEU A 249 14.24 5.55 -23.00
N ARG A 250 12.92 5.60 -22.86
CA ARG A 250 12.08 6.64 -23.45
C ARG A 250 11.70 7.65 -22.38
N MET A 251 12.24 8.86 -22.50
CA MET A 251 11.97 9.96 -21.59
C MET A 251 11.00 10.94 -22.22
N PHE A 252 10.03 11.42 -21.43
CA PHE A 252 9.06 12.43 -21.81
C PHE A 252 9.31 13.69 -20.97
N CYS A 253 9.48 14.82 -21.63
CA CYS A 253 9.59 16.11 -20.97
C CYS A 253 8.40 17.00 -21.33
N ILE A 254 7.92 17.74 -20.34
CA ILE A 254 6.87 18.75 -20.48
C ILE A 254 7.42 20.08 -19.99
N GLY A 255 6.98 21.17 -20.61
CA GLY A 255 7.24 22.52 -20.16
C GLY A 255 6.11 23.46 -20.54
N PHE A 256 5.93 24.53 -19.77
CA PHE A 256 4.91 25.54 -20.01
C PHE A 256 5.57 26.90 -20.20
N THR A 257 4.95 27.77 -21.00
CA THR A 257 5.43 29.14 -21.14
C THR A 257 5.17 29.96 -19.89
N LYS A 258 6.19 30.72 -19.46
CA LYS A 258 6.09 31.62 -18.31
C LYS A 258 5.68 33.01 -18.76
N ARG A 259 4.74 33.62 -18.04
CA ARG A 259 4.38 35.03 -18.23
C ARG A 259 5.53 35.92 -17.78
N ARG A 260 5.86 36.93 -18.60
CA ARG A 260 6.86 37.94 -18.23
C ARG A 260 6.25 38.92 -17.23
N GLN A 261 7.08 39.39 -16.29
CA GLN A 261 6.74 40.51 -15.42
C GLN A 261 6.47 41.73 -16.32
N ASN A 262 5.31 42.38 -16.19
CA ASN A 262 4.81 43.48 -17.04
C ASN A 262 4.15 43.09 -18.39
N GLN A 263 3.77 41.83 -18.59
CA GLN A 263 3.02 41.44 -19.78
C GLN A 263 1.54 41.85 -19.69
N VAL A 264 1.12 42.81 -20.55
CA VAL A 264 -0.27 43.29 -20.64
C VAL A 264 -1.23 42.21 -21.13
N LYS A 265 -0.82 41.40 -22.12
CA LYS A 265 -1.64 40.31 -22.65
C LYS A 265 -1.90 39.24 -21.58
N ARG A 266 -3.16 38.81 -21.48
CA ARG A 266 -3.56 37.68 -20.61
C ARG A 266 -2.97 36.34 -21.09
N THR A 267 -2.76 36.21 -22.41
CA THR A 267 -2.22 35.00 -23.04
C THR A 267 -0.72 35.07 -23.23
N CYS A 268 -0.06 33.91 -23.11
CA CYS A 268 1.38 33.75 -23.23
C CYS A 268 1.68 32.56 -24.15
N TYR A 269 1.38 32.72 -25.44
CA TYR A 269 1.59 31.68 -26.44
C TYR A 269 2.93 31.87 -27.16
N ALA A 270 3.71 30.80 -27.25
CA ALA A 270 4.89 30.75 -28.10
C ALA A 270 4.48 30.50 -29.57
N GLN A 271 5.23 31.08 -30.51
CA GLN A 271 5.03 30.80 -31.94
C GLN A 271 5.46 29.37 -32.30
N SER A 272 4.87 28.80 -33.34
CA SER A 272 5.19 27.42 -33.79
C SER A 272 6.67 27.20 -34.13
N SER A 273 7.35 28.24 -34.65
CA SER A 273 8.80 28.24 -34.91
C SER A 273 9.61 28.11 -33.61
N GLN A 274 9.28 28.93 -32.61
CA GLN A 274 9.90 28.92 -31.29
C GLN A 274 9.67 27.57 -30.58
N ILE A 275 8.46 27.02 -30.64
CA ILE A 275 8.14 25.69 -30.08
C ILE A 275 9.04 24.61 -30.69
N ARG A 276 9.28 24.66 -32.01
CA ARG A 276 10.12 23.68 -32.71
C ARG A 276 11.60 23.80 -32.30
N GLN A 277 12.09 25.03 -32.12
CA GLN A 277 13.45 25.29 -31.63
C GLN A 277 13.63 24.83 -30.17
N ILE A 278 12.66 25.13 -29.30
CA ILE A 278 12.66 24.68 -27.90
C ILE A 278 12.67 23.15 -27.84
N ARG A 279 11.79 22.47 -28.60
CA ARG A 279 11.77 21.00 -28.66
C ARG A 279 13.11 20.42 -29.13
N ARG A 280 13.82 21.07 -30.05
CA ARG A 280 15.16 20.63 -30.48
C ARG A 280 16.16 20.70 -29.32
N LYS A 281 16.24 21.84 -28.63
CA LYS A 281 17.12 22.01 -27.46
C LYS A 281 16.77 21.06 -26.30
N MET A 282 15.48 20.85 -26.02
CA MET A 282 15.03 19.90 -24.99
C MET A 282 15.55 18.49 -25.30
N ARG A 283 15.39 18.04 -26.55
CA ARG A 283 15.86 16.71 -26.94
C ARG A 283 17.38 16.59 -26.83
N GLU A 284 18.12 17.60 -27.28
CA GLU A 284 19.58 17.63 -27.23
C GLU A 284 20.10 17.51 -25.79
N ILE A 285 19.59 18.33 -24.86
CA ILE A 285 20.00 18.29 -23.44
C ILE A 285 19.66 16.94 -22.80
N MET A 286 18.49 16.39 -23.13
CA MET A 286 18.07 15.08 -22.65
C MET A 286 18.98 13.95 -23.17
N VAL A 287 19.37 13.97 -24.45
CA VAL A 287 20.32 13.00 -25.01
C VAL A 287 21.66 13.12 -24.32
N ASN A 288 22.24 14.33 -24.26
CA ASN A 288 23.58 14.56 -23.72
C ASN A 288 23.69 14.15 -22.24
N SER A 289 22.63 14.40 -21.45
CA SER A 289 22.59 14.05 -20.03
C SER A 289 22.43 12.56 -19.77
N ALA A 290 21.76 11.83 -20.66
CA ALA A 290 21.42 10.42 -20.48
C ALA A 290 22.36 9.45 -21.21
N SER A 291 23.02 9.87 -22.29
CA SER A 291 23.99 9.03 -23.00
C SER A 291 25.33 8.91 -22.29
N SER A 292 25.67 9.90 -21.46
CA SER A 292 26.93 10.00 -20.72
C SER A 292 26.90 9.31 -19.35
N CYS A 293 25.71 8.94 -18.86
CA CYS A 293 25.52 8.46 -17.50
C CYS A 293 24.97 7.04 -17.45
N ASP A 294 25.35 6.34 -16.38
CA ASP A 294 24.76 5.07 -15.97
C ASP A 294 23.32 5.25 -15.48
N LEU A 295 22.56 4.15 -15.39
CA LEU A 295 21.17 4.23 -14.91
C LEU A 295 21.11 4.78 -13.47
N LYS A 296 22.06 4.38 -12.62
CA LYS A 296 22.19 4.83 -11.22
C LYS A 296 22.37 6.35 -11.13
N GLU A 297 23.31 6.89 -11.90
CA GLU A 297 23.57 8.34 -11.94
C GLU A 297 22.41 9.12 -12.54
N LEU A 298 21.76 8.57 -13.57
CA LEU A 298 20.62 9.20 -14.19
C LEU A 298 19.44 9.32 -13.23
N VAL A 299 19.18 8.30 -12.39
CA VAL A 299 18.18 8.37 -11.32
C VAL A 299 18.53 9.43 -10.30
N ARG A 300 19.82 9.56 -9.92
CA ARG A 300 20.29 10.65 -9.03
C ARG A 300 20.06 12.04 -9.63
N LYS A 301 20.12 12.19 -10.96
CA LYS A 301 19.76 13.45 -11.65
C LYS A 301 18.26 13.69 -11.70
N PHE A 302 17.45 12.64 -11.74
CA PHE A 302 16.00 12.77 -11.75
C PHE A 302 15.44 13.28 -10.42
N ILE A 303 15.96 12.82 -9.28
CA ILE A 303 15.47 13.19 -7.93
C ILE A 303 15.44 14.72 -7.73
N PRO A 304 16.55 15.47 -7.84
CA PRO A 304 16.60 16.93 -7.65
C PRO A 304 16.19 17.74 -8.90
N GLU A 305 15.71 17.08 -9.96
CA GLU A 305 15.24 17.71 -11.20
C GLU A 305 16.31 18.53 -11.96
N SER A 306 17.58 18.14 -11.90
CA SER A 306 18.68 18.91 -12.52
C SER A 306 18.47 19.12 -14.02
N ILE A 307 18.05 18.06 -14.73
CA ILE A 307 17.76 18.11 -16.17
C ILE A 307 16.66 19.12 -16.50
N GLY A 308 15.64 19.26 -15.65
CA GLY A 308 14.57 20.24 -15.86
C GLY A 308 15.11 21.66 -15.78
N LYS A 309 15.91 21.95 -14.75
CA LYS A 309 16.54 23.26 -14.53
C LYS A 309 17.53 23.63 -15.65
N ASP A 310 18.27 22.65 -16.16
CA ASP A 310 19.21 22.88 -17.28
C ASP A 310 18.48 23.22 -18.58
N ILE A 311 17.34 22.56 -18.83
CA ILE A 311 16.46 22.90 -19.95
C ILE A 311 15.90 24.33 -19.79
N GLU A 312 15.44 24.71 -18.61
CA GLU A 312 14.93 26.07 -18.35
C GLU A 312 15.99 27.14 -18.64
N LYS A 313 17.22 26.94 -18.17
CA LYS A 313 18.34 27.86 -18.42
C LYS A 313 18.65 27.98 -19.91
N ALA A 314 18.78 26.87 -20.63
CA ALA A 314 19.15 26.86 -22.04
C ALA A 314 18.05 27.40 -23.00
N THR A 315 16.78 27.28 -22.60
CA THR A 315 15.62 27.71 -23.38
C THR A 315 15.20 29.15 -23.08
N SER A 316 15.61 29.71 -21.94
CA SER A 316 15.33 31.10 -21.53
C SER A 316 15.66 32.15 -22.60
N SER A 317 16.70 31.91 -23.41
CA SER A 317 17.11 32.77 -24.53
C SER A 317 16.10 32.85 -25.67
N ILE A 318 15.29 31.81 -25.89
CA ILE A 318 14.25 31.79 -26.93
C ILE A 318 12.94 32.29 -26.33
N TYR A 319 12.50 31.64 -25.25
CA TYR A 319 11.26 31.96 -24.58
C TYR A 319 11.34 31.47 -23.13
N PRO A 320 10.92 32.27 -22.13
CA PRO A 320 10.95 31.84 -20.74
C PRO A 320 9.96 30.70 -20.50
N LEU A 321 10.45 29.59 -19.97
CA LEU A 321 9.65 28.45 -19.56
C LEU A 321 9.48 28.41 -18.03
N GLN A 322 8.49 27.65 -17.58
CA GLN A 322 8.27 27.28 -16.19
C GLN A 322 7.80 25.83 -16.13
N ASN A 323 7.99 25.20 -14.96
CA ASN A 323 7.52 23.86 -14.67
C ASN A 323 8.02 22.84 -15.71
N VAL A 324 9.31 22.91 -16.04
CA VAL A 324 9.92 21.94 -16.95
C VAL A 324 10.27 20.68 -16.17
N PHE A 325 9.53 19.61 -16.43
CA PHE A 325 9.70 18.34 -15.74
C PHE A 325 9.87 17.17 -16.71
N ILE A 326 10.58 16.14 -16.26
CA ILE A 326 10.52 14.83 -16.89
C ILE A 326 9.26 14.14 -16.40
N ARG A 327 8.21 14.17 -17.22
CA ARG A 327 6.89 13.61 -16.89
C ARG A 327 6.92 12.12 -16.68
N LYS A 328 7.65 11.41 -17.54
CA LYS A 328 7.61 9.95 -17.62
C LYS A 328 8.92 9.41 -18.15
N VAL A 329 9.38 8.32 -17.56
CA VAL A 329 10.50 7.53 -18.05
C VAL A 329 10.05 6.07 -18.16
N LYS A 330 10.26 5.47 -19.33
CA LYS A 330 9.99 4.05 -19.59
C LYS A 330 11.28 3.35 -20.01
N ILE A 331 11.60 2.21 -19.41
CA ILE A 331 12.56 1.28 -20.02
C ILE A 331 11.87 0.55 -21.16
N LEU A 332 12.45 0.61 -22.36
CA LEU A 332 12.00 -0.14 -23.54
C LEU A 332 12.73 -1.49 -23.61
N LYS A 333 14.05 -1.47 -23.45
CA LYS A 333 14.90 -2.67 -23.45
C LYS A 333 15.84 -2.62 -22.27
N ALA A 334 15.81 -3.68 -21.47
CA ALA A 334 16.80 -3.93 -20.44
C ALA A 334 17.95 -4.78 -21.03
N PRO A 335 19.20 -4.58 -20.56
CA PRO A 335 20.31 -5.48 -20.85
C PRO A 335 20.08 -6.86 -20.20
N LYS A 336 21.00 -7.80 -20.47
CA LYS A 336 20.98 -9.10 -19.79
C LYS A 336 21.15 -8.88 -18.29
N PHE A 337 20.41 -9.66 -17.51
CA PHE A 337 20.49 -9.62 -16.05
C PHE A 337 21.89 -10.03 -15.59
N ASP A 338 22.47 -9.22 -14.71
CA ASP A 338 23.78 -9.44 -14.11
C ASP A 338 23.67 -9.23 -12.60
N LEU A 339 23.96 -10.29 -11.85
CA LEU A 339 23.92 -10.28 -10.38
C LEU A 339 24.94 -9.30 -9.80
N GLY A 340 26.14 -9.20 -10.40
CA GLY A 340 27.20 -8.34 -9.87
C GLY A 340 26.79 -6.87 -9.87
N LYS A 341 26.25 -6.39 -11.00
CA LYS A 341 25.73 -5.02 -11.13
C LYS A 341 24.57 -4.73 -10.20
N LEU A 342 23.70 -5.72 -9.95
CA LEU A 342 22.60 -5.54 -9.01
C LEU A 342 23.12 -5.40 -7.57
N MET A 343 24.11 -6.19 -7.16
CA MET A 343 24.69 -6.10 -5.82
C MET A 343 25.39 -4.75 -5.58
N GLU A 344 26.05 -4.19 -6.60
CA GLU A 344 26.68 -2.86 -6.51
C GLU A 344 25.65 -1.73 -6.26
N VAL A 345 24.44 -1.88 -6.80
CA VAL A 345 23.35 -0.93 -6.58
C VAL A 345 22.76 -1.04 -5.17
N HIS A 346 22.86 -2.19 -4.53
CA HIS A 346 22.36 -2.48 -3.18
C HIS A 346 23.45 -2.53 -2.10
N GLY A 347 24.68 -2.08 -2.43
CA GLY A 347 26.00 -2.35 -1.81
C GLY A 347 26.23 -2.23 -0.29
N ASP A 348 25.21 -2.33 0.55
CA ASP A 348 25.29 -2.36 2.01
C ASP A 348 24.55 -3.55 2.64
N TYR A 349 24.04 -4.51 1.86
CA TYR A 349 23.54 -5.76 2.44
C TYR A 349 24.71 -6.71 2.69
N SER A 350 25.50 -6.42 3.72
CA SER A 350 26.09 -7.50 4.49
C SER A 350 24.93 -8.27 5.09
N GLU A 351 24.76 -9.52 4.67
CA GLU A 351 23.95 -10.45 5.45
C GLU A 351 24.45 -10.35 6.90
N ASP A 352 23.58 -9.99 7.84
CA ASP A 352 23.74 -10.41 9.24
C ASP A 352 23.62 -11.93 9.24
N VAL A 353 24.65 -12.60 8.70
CA VAL A 353 24.89 -14.02 8.92
C VAL A 353 25.12 -14.10 10.41
N GLY A 354 24.08 -14.52 11.11
CA GLY A 354 24.10 -14.64 12.57
C GLY A 354 25.41 -15.26 13.01
N VAL A 355 26.06 -14.57 13.95
CA VAL A 355 27.28 -15.05 14.62
C VAL A 355 27.05 -16.52 14.96
N LYS A 356 27.86 -17.41 14.37
CA LYS A 356 27.86 -18.83 14.74
C LYS A 356 28.17 -18.85 16.24
N VAL A 357 27.15 -19.14 17.04
CA VAL A 357 27.36 -19.51 18.43
C VAL A 357 28.01 -20.89 18.36
N ASP A 358 29.32 -20.94 18.54
CA ASP A 358 30.03 -22.19 18.72
C ASP A 358 29.40 -22.91 19.91
N ARG A 359 28.85 -24.09 19.62
CA ARG A 359 28.30 -24.97 20.63
C ARG A 359 29.46 -25.38 21.54
N PRO A 360 29.37 -25.19 22.88
CA PRO A 360 30.44 -25.62 23.77
C PRO A 360 30.66 -27.11 23.58
N ALA A 361 31.91 -27.48 23.30
CA ALA A 361 32.33 -28.86 23.09
C ALA A 361 31.99 -29.69 24.34
N ASP A 362 31.43 -30.87 24.12
CA ASP A 362 31.22 -31.89 25.15
C ASP A 362 32.56 -32.12 25.88
N GLU A 363 32.54 -31.95 27.21
CA GLU A 363 33.63 -32.33 28.09
C GLU A 363 33.88 -33.83 27.91
N THR A 364 35.02 -34.15 27.28
CA THR A 364 35.58 -35.49 27.26
C THR A 364 35.77 -35.96 28.70
N MET A 365 35.06 -37.03 29.06
CA MET A 365 35.23 -37.73 30.32
C MET A 365 36.70 -38.12 30.52
N ALA A 366 37.30 -37.63 31.60
CA ALA A 366 38.61 -38.05 32.05
C ALA A 366 38.55 -39.49 32.57
N GLU A 367 39.40 -40.36 32.03
CA GLU A 367 39.67 -41.70 32.55
C GLU A 367 40.27 -41.60 33.96
N ALA A 368 39.70 -42.38 34.89
CA ALA A 368 40.22 -42.52 36.25
C ALA A 368 41.47 -43.42 36.26
N PRO A 369 42.54 -43.08 37.00
CA PRO A 369 43.69 -43.96 37.16
C PRO A 369 43.36 -45.14 38.08
N ALA A 370 43.80 -46.33 37.68
CA ALA A 370 43.67 -47.57 38.43
C ALA A 370 44.54 -47.55 39.70
N GLU A 371 43.93 -47.72 40.87
CA GLU A 371 44.64 -48.05 42.11
C GLU A 371 45.13 -49.50 42.07
N LEU A 372 46.44 -49.66 42.25
CA LEU A 372 47.14 -50.93 42.44
C LEU A 372 46.96 -51.42 43.88
N VAL A 373 46.61 -52.70 44.01
CA VAL A 373 46.48 -53.47 45.24
C VAL A 373 47.87 -53.89 45.78
N GLY A 374 48.08 -53.75 47.10
CA GLY A 374 49.11 -54.44 47.90
C GLY A 374 50.38 -53.63 48.17
N ALA A 375 50.97 -53.62 49.37
CA ALA A 375 50.85 -54.47 50.55
C ALA A 375 51.14 -53.68 51.84
#